data_AF-A0A524FRV0-F1
#
_entry.id   AF-A0A524FRV0-F1
#
_cell.length_a   1.000
_cell.length_b   1.000
_cell.length_c   1.000
_cell.angle_alpha   90.00
_cell.angle_beta   90.00
_cell.angle_gamma   90.00
#
_symmetry.space_group_name_H-M   'P 1'
#
loop_
_entity.id
_entity.type
_entity.pdbx_description
1 polymer ?
#
loop_
_entity_poly.entity_id
_entity_poly.type
_entity_poly.pdbx_seq_one_letter_code
_entity_poly.pdbx_strand_id
1 'polypeptide(L)'
;MADLKKIGDLLVLIGALIGLIQGILLLIPGNTFFIGGYVNLLGTYLDGLVIGILAILFSLIALVNSGFLKIKALDFGKKNKFIVILIIGILMVLFASDLGGILVILGAIFWLL
;
A
#
# COMPACT_ATOMS: atom_id res chain seq x y z
N MET A 1 0.58 -13.51 -21.10
CA MET A 1 -0.53 -13.41 -20.11
C MET A 1 -0.11 -13.89 -18.73
N ALA A 2 0.45 -15.10 -18.58
CA ALA A 2 0.94 -15.57 -17.27
C ALA A 2 2.07 -14.72 -16.67
N ASP A 3 2.97 -14.18 -17.50
CA ASP A 3 4.08 -13.36 -17.03
C ASP A 3 3.66 -11.95 -16.59
N LEU A 4 2.61 -11.37 -17.19
CA LEU A 4 2.04 -10.09 -16.74
C LEU A 4 1.47 -10.21 -15.33
N LYS A 5 0.81 -11.32 -15.01
CA LYS A 5 0.28 -11.57 -13.66
C LYS A 5 1.39 -11.69 -12.62
N LYS A 6 2.50 -12.36 -12.95
CA LYS A 6 3.70 -12.44 -12.09
C LYS A 6 4.35 -11.08 -11.88
N ILE A 7 4.43 -10.25 -12.92
CA ILE A 7 4.91 -8.87 -12.80
C ILE A 7 3.95 -8.07 -11.90
N GLY A 8 2.64 -8.26 -12.05
CA GLY A 8 1.64 -7.68 -11.17
C GLY A 8 1.84 -8.07 -9.70
N ASP A 9 2.04 -9.35 -9.42
CA ASP A 9 2.34 -9.86 -8.07
C ASP A 9 3.57 -9.18 -7.47
N LEU A 10 4.63 -9.05 -8.27
CA LEU A 10 5.88 -8.43 -7.85
C LEU A 10 5.70 -6.94 -7.54
N LEU A 11 4.95 -6.22 -8.38
CA LEU A 11 4.69 -4.80 -8.18
C LEU A 11 3.86 -4.54 -6.93
N VAL A 12 2.82 -5.36 -6.68
CA VAL A 12 2.03 -5.25 -5.44
C VAL A 12 2.91 -5.54 -4.22
N LEU A 13 3.76 -6.56 -4.28
CA LEU A 13 4.68 -6.87 -3.18
C LEU A 13 5.65 -5.74 -2.89
N ILE A 14 6.34 -5.23 -3.91
CA ILE A 14 7.32 -4.14 -3.75
C ILE A 14 6.61 -2.88 -3.26
N GLY A 15 5.48 -2.51 -3.87
CA GLY A 15 4.72 -1.33 -3.48
C GLY A 15 4.20 -1.40 -2.04
N ALA A 16 3.69 -2.56 -1.63
CA ALA A 16 3.21 -2.77 -0.27
C ALA A 16 4.34 -2.76 0.77
N LEU A 17 5.51 -3.35 0.45
CA LEU A 17 6.70 -3.27 1.30
C LEU A 17 7.19 -1.83 1.46
N ILE A 18 7.24 -1.06 0.37
CA ILE A 18 7.63 0.35 0.39
C ILE A 18 6.67 1.15 1.27
N GLY A 19 5.36 0.97 1.11
CA GLY A 19 4.36 1.63 1.95
C GLY A 19 4.47 1.23 3.43
N LEU A 20 4.83 -0.02 3.74
CA LEU A 20 5.01 -0.49 5.11
C LEU A 20 6.21 0.20 5.76
N ILE A 21 7.34 0.24 5.04
CA ILE A 21 8.56 0.91 5.51
C ILE A 21 8.29 2.40 5.72
N GLN A 22 7.62 3.07 4.79
CA GLN A 22 7.26 4.48 4.92
C GLN A 22 6.33 4.71 6.11
N GLY A 23 5.33 3.85 6.32
CA GLY A 23 4.45 3.91 7.48
C GLY A 23 5.20 3.78 8.80
N ILE A 24 6.10 2.80 8.91
CA ILE A 24 6.94 2.61 10.11
C ILE A 24 7.83 3.84 10.36
N LEU A 25 8.44 4.38 9.30
CA LEU A 25 9.32 5.56 9.41
C LEU A 25 8.56 6.82 9.86
N LEU A 26 7.26 6.93 9.55
CA LEU A 26 6.40 8.01 10.02
C LEU A 26 6.07 7.92 11.51
N LEU A 27 6.10 6.72 12.11
CA LEU A 27 5.87 6.54 13.55
C LEU A 27 7.08 6.93 14.41
N ILE A 28 8.27 7.10 13.82
CA ILE A 28 9.49 7.44 14.58
C ILE A 28 9.50 8.95 14.88
N PRO A 29 9.40 9.37 16.16
CA PRO A 29 9.39 10.79 16.51
C PRO A 29 10.71 11.46 16.09
N GLY A 30 10.63 12.61 15.41
CA GLY A 30 11.81 13.38 14.96
C GLY A 30 12.30 13.04 13.54
N ASN A 31 11.67 12.09 12.84
CA ASN A 31 11.98 11.79 11.45
C ASN A 31 11.28 12.79 10.49
N THR A 32 11.83 14.00 10.39
CA THR A 32 11.35 15.03 9.44
C THR A 32 11.76 14.75 7.99
N PHE A 33 12.62 13.76 7.76
CA PHE A 33 13.19 13.45 6.44
C PHE A 33 12.12 12.99 5.42
N PHE A 34 10.98 12.48 5.90
CA PHE A 34 9.85 12.08 5.05
C PHE A 34 8.63 13.01 5.14
N ILE A 35 8.59 13.87 6.15
CA ILE A 35 7.48 14.83 6.35
C ILE A 35 7.51 15.94 5.27
N GLY A 36 8.68 16.22 4.67
CA GLY A 36 8.84 17.31 3.70
C GLY A 36 8.62 16.99 2.23
N GLY A 37 8.48 15.72 1.83
CA GLY A 37 8.52 15.34 0.40
C GLY A 37 7.20 14.85 -0.21
N TYR A 38 6.28 14.34 0.62
CA TYR A 38 5.06 13.67 0.17
C TYR A 38 3.90 14.02 1.09
N VAL A 39 3.72 15.31 1.36
CA VAL A 39 2.55 15.82 2.06
C VAL A 39 1.35 15.60 1.15
N ASN A 40 0.77 14.41 1.26
CA ASN A 40 -0.46 14.08 0.58
C ASN A 40 -1.56 15.06 0.97
N LEU A 41 -2.53 15.26 0.07
CA LEU A 41 -3.58 16.27 0.14
C LEU A 41 -4.36 16.28 1.48
N LEU A 42 -4.35 15.18 2.22
CA LEU A 42 -5.00 14.99 3.53
C LEU A 42 -4.03 14.91 4.73
N GLY A 43 -2.72 14.78 4.48
CA GLY A 43 -1.70 14.60 5.51
C GLY A 43 -1.36 15.86 6.31
N THR A 44 -1.82 17.03 5.85
CA THR A 44 -1.72 18.30 6.58
C THR A 44 -2.66 18.40 7.78
N TYR A 45 -3.70 17.57 7.86
CA TYR A 45 -4.74 17.66 8.90
C TYR A 45 -4.69 16.52 9.94
N LEU A 46 -3.95 15.45 9.67
CA LEU A 46 -3.86 14.27 10.54
C LEU A 46 -2.44 14.16 11.10
N ASP A 47 -2.33 13.82 12.39
CA ASP A 47 -1.04 13.58 13.04
C ASP A 47 -0.27 12.46 12.31
N GLY A 48 1.05 12.63 12.17
CA GLY A 48 1.93 11.67 11.50
C GLY A 48 1.86 10.27 12.10
N LEU A 49 1.49 10.17 13.38
CA LEU A 49 1.23 8.89 14.05
C LEU A 49 -0.01 8.18 13.49
N VAL A 50 -1.10 8.89 13.24
CA VAL A 50 -2.34 8.33 12.67
C VAL A 50 -2.10 7.91 11.21
N ILE A 51 -1.44 8.77 10.45
CA ILE A 51 -1.08 8.54 9.04
C ILE A 51 -0.16 7.31 8.93
N GLY A 52 0.86 7.20 9.78
CA GLY A 52 1.77 6.06 9.80
C GLY A 52 1.08 4.73 10.13
N ILE A 53 0.13 4.74 11.07
CA ILE A 53 -0.66 3.53 11.37
C ILE A 53 -1.54 3.13 10.18
N LEU A 54 -2.21 4.09 9.52
CA LEU A 54 -3.02 3.83 8.33
C LEU A 54 -2.16 3.27 7.18
N ALA A 55 -0.97 3.83 6.97
CA ALA A 55 -0.01 3.35 5.99
C ALA A 55 0.35 1.88 6.20
N ILE A 56 0.66 1.50 7.44
CA ILE A 56 0.96 0.11 7.80
C ILE A 56 -0.26 -0.78 7.54
N LEU A 57 -1.45 -0.36 7.94
CA LEU A 57 -2.68 -1.13 7.74
C LEU A 57 -2.96 -1.38 6.26
N PHE A 58 -2.88 -0.35 5.41
CA PHE A 58 -3.12 -0.48 3.97
C PHE A 58 -2.07 -1.37 3.30
N SER A 59 -0.80 -1.21 3.64
CA SER A 59 0.27 -2.08 3.15
C SER A 59 0.09 -3.54 3.57
N LEU A 60 -0.32 -3.80 4.81
CA LEU A 60 -0.61 -5.15 5.28
C LEU A 60 -1.79 -5.77 4.51
N ILE A 61 -2.85 -5.00 4.26
CA ILE A 61 -3.98 -5.47 3.45
C ILE A 61 -3.53 -5.79 2.03
N ALA A 62 -2.68 -4.96 1.41
CA ALA A 62 -2.12 -5.23 0.08
C ALA A 62 -1.26 -6.50 0.05
N LEU A 63 -0.42 -6.73 1.06
CA LEU A 63 0.42 -7.94 1.19
C LEU A 63 -0.40 -9.22 1.42
N VAL A 64 -1.48 -9.12 2.19
CA VAL A 64 -2.35 -10.26 2.46
C VAL A 64 -3.15 -10.65 1.23
N ASN A 65 -3.67 -9.65 0.51
CA ASN A 65 -4.50 -9.90 -0.68
C ASN A 65 -3.68 -10.27 -1.92
N SER A 66 -2.38 -9.91 -1.98
CA SER A 66 -1.42 -10.44 -2.96
C SER A 66 -1.03 -11.90 -2.71
N GLY A 67 -1.36 -12.46 -1.54
CA GLY A 67 -1.13 -13.87 -1.21
C GLY A 67 0.25 -14.19 -0.63
N PHE A 68 1.10 -13.18 -0.45
CA PHE A 68 2.42 -13.33 0.18
C PHE A 68 2.34 -13.46 1.71
N LEU A 69 1.32 -12.86 2.33
CA LEU A 69 1.01 -13.03 3.76
C LEU A 69 -0.39 -13.64 3.95
N LYS A 70 -0.55 -14.45 4.99
CA LYS A 70 -1.84 -15.12 5.30
C LYS A 70 -2.38 -14.66 6.65
N ILE A 71 -3.02 -13.49 6.66
CA ILE A 71 -3.72 -12.97 7.85
C ILE A 71 -5.22 -13.12 7.63
N LYS A 72 -5.85 -14.07 8.31
CA LYS A 72 -7.28 -14.38 8.14
C LYS A 72 -8.20 -13.17 8.33
N ALA A 73 -7.82 -12.23 9.19
CA ALA A 73 -8.60 -11.03 9.47
C ALA A 73 -8.57 -9.97 8.35
N LEU A 74 -7.61 -10.05 7.42
CA LEU A 74 -7.38 -9.05 6.37
C LEU A 74 -7.49 -9.65 4.94
N ASP A 75 -7.85 -10.93 4.85
CA ASP A 75 -8.07 -11.63 3.57
C ASP A 75 -9.52 -11.38 3.11
N PHE A 76 -9.69 -10.56 2.08
CA PHE A 76 -11.01 -10.16 1.57
C PHE A 76 -11.62 -11.18 0.60
N GLY A 77 -11.15 -12.43 0.61
CA GLY A 77 -11.71 -13.53 -0.19
C GLY A 77 -11.39 -13.42 -1.68
N LYS A 78 -11.48 -14.54 -2.40
CA LYS A 78 -10.91 -14.69 -3.75
C LYS A 78 -11.67 -13.98 -4.89
N LYS A 79 -12.95 -13.62 -4.73
CA LYS A 79 -13.79 -13.21 -5.87
C LYS A 79 -13.46 -11.83 -6.43
N ASN A 80 -12.99 -10.88 -5.61
CA ASN A 80 -12.73 -9.49 -6.04
C ASN A 80 -11.35 -8.95 -5.56
N LYS A 81 -10.34 -9.81 -5.42
CA LYS A 81 -9.02 -9.42 -4.87
C LYS A 81 -8.37 -8.26 -5.61
N PHE A 82 -8.52 -8.20 -6.93
CA PHE A 82 -7.97 -7.10 -7.74
C PHE A 82 -8.59 -5.74 -7.38
N ILE A 83 -9.91 -5.68 -7.14
CA ILE A 83 -10.62 -4.45 -6.76
C ILE A 83 -10.15 -3.99 -5.39
N VAL A 84 -10.01 -4.93 -4.45
CA VAL A 84 -9.54 -4.62 -3.09
C VAL A 84 -8.14 -4.04 -3.15
N ILE A 85 -7.21 -4.65 -3.90
CA ILE A 85 -5.84 -4.15 -4.06
C ILE A 85 -5.82 -2.80 -4.77
N LEU A 86 -6.69 -2.57 -5.76
CA LEU A 86 -6.80 -1.28 -6.45
C LEU A 86 -7.27 -0.17 -5.49
N ILE A 87 -8.33 -0.42 -4.73
CA ILE A 87 -8.84 0.52 -3.72
C ILE A 87 -7.77 0.79 -2.67
N ILE A 88 -7.11 -0.25 -2.18
CA ILE A 88 -6.03 -0.12 -1.20
C ILE A 88 -4.85 0.67 -1.78
N GLY A 89 -4.47 0.43 -3.04
CA GLY A 89 -3.44 1.21 -3.71
C GLY A 89 -3.79 2.70 -3.79
N ILE A 90 -5.05 3.03 -4.09
CA ILE A 90 -5.54 4.42 -4.07
C ILE A 90 -5.48 5.01 -2.66
N LEU A 91 -5.93 4.27 -1.64
CA LEU A 91 -5.83 4.70 -0.25
C LEU A 91 -4.37 4.88 0.20
N MET A 92 -3.47 4.01 -0.26
CA MET A 92 -2.04 4.16 0.00
C MET A 92 -1.51 5.45 -0.62
N VAL A 93 -1.86 5.78 -1.87
CA VAL A 93 -1.47 7.07 -2.46
C VAL A 93 -2.03 8.22 -1.63
N LEU A 94 -3.33 8.22 -1.31
CA LEU A 94 -3.97 9.35 -0.62
C LEU A 94 -3.49 9.59 0.82
N PHE A 95 -3.04 8.54 1.51
CA PHE A 95 -2.80 8.60 2.95
C PHE A 95 -1.38 8.23 3.38
N ALA A 96 -0.54 7.63 2.54
CA ALA A 96 0.62 6.91 3.07
C ALA A 96 1.87 6.99 2.21
N SER A 97 1.77 6.65 0.94
CA SER A 97 2.90 6.41 0.06
C SER A 97 2.48 6.56 -1.39
N ASP A 98 2.94 7.64 -2.03
CA ASP A 98 2.69 7.86 -3.46
C ASP A 98 3.33 6.74 -4.28
N LEU A 99 4.63 6.48 -4.07
CA LEU A 99 5.36 5.48 -4.83
C LEU A 99 4.89 4.06 -4.52
N GLY A 100 4.66 3.73 -3.24
CA GLY A 100 4.14 2.43 -2.83
C GLY A 100 2.72 2.18 -3.37
N GLY A 101 1.84 3.17 -3.26
CA GLY A 101 0.47 3.10 -3.76
C GLY A 101 0.40 2.99 -5.28
N ILE A 102 1.19 3.78 -6.02
CA ILE A 102 1.27 3.69 -7.49
C ILE A 102 1.70 2.29 -7.94
N LEU A 103 2.72 1.71 -7.30
CA LEU A 103 3.17 0.35 -7.61
C LEU A 103 2.08 -0.69 -7.35
N VAL A 104 1.32 -0.56 -6.26
CA VAL A 104 0.18 -1.42 -5.94
C VAL A 104 -0.94 -1.27 -6.97
N ILE A 105 -1.24 -0.05 -7.41
CA ILE A 105 -2.24 0.21 -8.46
C ILE A 105 -1.83 -0.43 -9.79
N LEU A 106 -0.58 -0.22 -10.21
CA LEU A 106 -0.04 -0.83 -11.43
C LEU A 106 -0.08 -2.35 -11.36
N GLY A 107 0.28 -2.92 -10.21
CA GLY A 107 0.20 -4.36 -9.97
C GLY A 107 -1.24 -4.90 -10.08
N ALA A 108 -2.23 -4.19 -9.54
CA ALA A 108 -3.63 -4.55 -9.66
C ALA A 108 -4.18 -4.43 -11.09
N ILE A 109 -3.71 -3.44 -11.86
CA ILE A 109 -4.06 -3.31 -13.29
C ILE A 109 -3.47 -4.47 -14.09
N PHE A 110 -2.23 -4.87 -13.83
CA PHE A 110 -1.62 -6.01 -14.51
C PHE A 110 -2.28 -7.36 -14.21
N TRP A 111 -2.96 -7.49 -13.07
CA TRP A 111 -3.78 -8.67 -12.79
C TRP A 111 -5.07 -8.75 -13.62
N LEU A 112 -5.56 -7.59 -14.06
CA LEU A 112 -6.78 -7.45 -14.86
C LEU A 112 -6.54 -7.80 -16.33
N LEU A 113 -5.31 -7.60 -16.81
CA LEU A 113 -4.83 -7.94 -18.16
C LEU A 113 -4.35 -9.40 -18.28
#